data_AF-A0AAX0WL97-F1
#
_entry.id   AF-A0AAX0WL97-F1
#
_cell.length_a   1.000
_cell.length_b   1.000
_cell.length_c   1.000
_cell.angle_alpha   90.00
_cell.angle_beta   90.00
_cell.angle_gamma   90.00
#
_symmetry.space_group_name_H-M   'P 1'
#
loop_
_entity.id
_entity.type
_entity.pdbx_description
1 polymer ?
#
loop_
_entity_poly.entity_id
_entity_poly.type
_entity_poly.pdbx_seq_one_letter_code
_entity_poly.pdbx_strand_id
1 'polypeptide(L)'
;MMPLSASSMNRVSYMCPVTISNDVVQGQTDIQDSLTVDSGGNLYIINAPVYVGGPNQPDHGHRTAHLVIRNGGAMTLLGNLPDHMTVFLGDKANGSLEINGGRLLMGQGRIQGAREHEGRIAMTDGWLFASEVDLPAEGSELVIRHGLMRIRKLSGNASTRIYGGVLHVKEEARASRIHLIDDGVLLLGSVTSQPSADVMAGAGINFRGDGGALVIRIPHPENALTRTREAEHVFDELLRRGKLFHDSEPMTSFQGFHMREFTGHDGLAYAALRPSAQLNAEQNQVTRLLHTFMYGGSEKDMPI
;
A
#
# COMPACT_ATOMS: atom_id res chain seq x y z
N MET A 1 34.71 -7.56 -20.02
CA MET A 1 33.44 -7.07 -19.45
C MET A 1 32.76 -6.28 -20.55
N MET A 2 31.84 -6.91 -21.28
CA MET A 2 31.09 -6.21 -22.34
C MET A 2 30.00 -5.36 -21.70
N PRO A 3 29.77 -4.12 -22.18
CA PRO A 3 28.61 -3.35 -21.74
C PRO A 3 27.36 -4.05 -22.25
N LEU A 4 26.42 -4.35 -21.37
CA LEU A 4 25.06 -4.73 -21.74
C LEU A 4 24.44 -3.53 -22.47
N SER A 5 24.58 -3.49 -23.79
CA SER A 5 23.74 -2.62 -24.61
C SER A 5 22.30 -3.10 -24.45
N ALA A 6 21.43 -2.19 -24.00
CA ALA A 6 19.99 -2.44 -23.91
C ALA A 6 19.43 -2.62 -25.33
N SER A 7 19.58 -3.81 -25.89
CA SER A 7 18.70 -4.28 -26.95
C SER A 7 17.30 -4.28 -26.38
N SER A 8 16.38 -3.55 -27.02
CA SER A 8 14.94 -3.51 -26.74
C SER A 8 14.46 -4.82 -26.12
N MET A 9 14.23 -4.83 -24.80
CA MET A 9 13.65 -6.03 -24.18
C MET A 9 12.29 -6.27 -24.81
N ASN A 10 12.10 -7.47 -25.35
CA ASN A 10 10.90 -7.83 -26.09
C ASN A 10 9.65 -7.57 -25.25
N ARG A 11 8.61 -7.09 -25.93
CA ARG A 11 7.26 -7.08 -25.42
C ARG A 11 6.80 -8.53 -25.23
N VAL A 12 6.28 -8.87 -24.06
CA VAL A 12 5.78 -10.21 -23.73
C VAL A 12 4.29 -10.13 -23.41
N SER A 13 3.50 -11.02 -24.00
CA SER A 13 2.06 -11.07 -23.79
C SER A 13 1.63 -12.42 -23.24
N TYR A 14 0.92 -12.41 -22.11
CA TYR A 14 0.37 -13.58 -21.43
C TYR A 14 -1.13 -13.70 -21.73
N MET A 15 -1.46 -14.52 -22.73
CA MET A 15 -2.83 -14.74 -23.21
C MET A 15 -3.53 -15.95 -22.56
N CYS A 16 -2.79 -16.72 -21.78
CA CYS A 16 -3.26 -17.86 -20.99
C CYS A 16 -2.55 -17.83 -19.63
N PRO A 17 -3.01 -18.61 -18.63
CA PRO A 17 -2.40 -18.63 -17.32
C PRO A 17 -0.94 -19.09 -17.40
N VAL A 18 -0.02 -18.26 -16.89
CA VAL A 18 1.40 -18.60 -16.79
C VAL A 18 1.87 -18.43 -15.36
N THR A 19 2.73 -19.35 -14.91
CA THR A 19 3.42 -19.28 -13.63
C THR A 19 4.92 -19.14 -13.86
N ILE A 20 5.53 -18.13 -13.25
CA ILE A 20 6.98 -17.92 -13.18
C ILE A 20 7.47 -18.46 -11.84
N SER A 21 8.39 -19.43 -11.90
CA SER A 21 9.03 -20.04 -10.72
C SER A 21 10.57 -20.00 -10.80
N ASN A 22 11.09 -19.12 -11.66
CA ASN A 22 12.51 -18.87 -11.87
C ASN A 22 12.73 -17.37 -12.17
N ASP A 23 13.99 -16.97 -12.30
CA ASP A 23 14.32 -15.60 -12.67
C ASP A 23 13.96 -15.32 -14.13
N VAL A 24 13.21 -14.24 -14.37
CA VAL A 24 12.79 -13.77 -15.69
C VAL A 24 13.05 -12.28 -15.78
N VAL A 25 13.69 -11.85 -16.87
CA VAL A 25 13.90 -10.44 -17.21
C VAL A 25 13.16 -10.15 -18.51
N GLN A 26 12.28 -9.16 -18.51
CA GLN A 26 11.52 -8.79 -19.72
C GLN A 26 11.22 -7.29 -19.79
N GLY A 27 10.78 -6.87 -20.97
CA GLY A 27 10.38 -5.49 -21.25
C GLY A 27 8.91 -5.30 -20.96
N GLN A 28 8.20 -4.61 -21.86
CA GLN A 28 6.77 -4.37 -21.70
C GLN A 28 6.03 -5.70 -21.52
N THR A 29 5.18 -5.76 -20.51
CA THR A 29 4.44 -6.97 -20.15
C THR A 29 2.95 -6.72 -20.27
N ASP A 30 2.25 -7.48 -21.11
CA ASP A 30 0.80 -7.44 -21.22
C ASP A 30 0.18 -8.72 -20.69
N ILE A 31 -0.72 -8.60 -19.72
CA ILE A 31 -1.41 -9.73 -19.08
C ILE A 31 -2.88 -9.62 -19.47
N GLN A 32 -3.36 -10.58 -20.27
CA GLN A 32 -4.75 -10.63 -20.75
C GLN A 32 -5.60 -11.66 -20.00
N ASP A 33 -4.96 -12.70 -19.47
CA ASP A 33 -5.58 -13.71 -18.62
C ASP A 33 -4.97 -13.64 -17.22
N SER A 34 -3.90 -14.39 -16.96
CA SER A 34 -3.27 -14.41 -15.65
C SER A 34 -1.76 -14.67 -15.72
N LEU A 35 -1.03 -13.92 -14.90
CA LEU A 35 0.40 -14.13 -14.65
C LEU A 35 0.61 -14.29 -13.14
N THR A 36 1.17 -15.43 -12.75
CA THR A 36 1.55 -15.71 -11.37
C THR A 36 3.07 -15.70 -11.24
N VAL A 37 3.62 -14.95 -10.30
CA VAL A 37 5.01 -15.07 -9.84
C VAL A 37 4.97 -15.81 -8.50
N ASP A 38 5.48 -17.03 -8.48
CA ASP A 38 5.39 -17.95 -7.34
C ASP A 38 6.75 -18.12 -6.64
N SER A 39 6.80 -19.01 -5.65
CA SER A 39 8.01 -19.32 -4.89
C SER A 39 9.21 -19.63 -5.80
N GLY A 40 10.34 -18.98 -5.52
CA GLY A 40 11.56 -19.06 -6.34
C GLY A 40 11.52 -18.26 -7.65
N GLY A 41 10.38 -17.65 -8.00
CA GLY A 41 10.23 -16.78 -9.16
C GLY A 41 10.58 -15.33 -8.85
N ASN A 42 11.44 -14.75 -9.67
CA ASN A 42 11.71 -13.30 -9.66
C ASN A 42 11.45 -12.73 -11.05
N LEU A 43 10.47 -11.82 -11.14
CA LEU A 43 10.16 -11.12 -12.37
C LEU A 43 10.74 -9.70 -12.34
N TYR A 44 11.71 -9.44 -13.21
CA TYR A 44 12.31 -8.12 -13.39
C TYR A 44 11.78 -7.47 -14.66
N ILE A 45 11.08 -6.34 -14.49
CA ILE A 45 10.62 -5.50 -15.60
C ILE A 45 11.52 -4.28 -15.65
N ILE A 46 12.21 -4.09 -16.78
CA ILE A 46 13.21 -3.02 -16.89
C ILE A 46 12.75 -1.99 -17.92
N ASN A 47 12.66 -0.73 -17.49
CA ASN A 47 12.30 0.43 -18.30
C ASN A 47 11.06 0.22 -19.16
N ALA A 48 10.04 -0.45 -18.62
CA ALA A 48 8.83 -0.76 -19.35
C ALA A 48 7.61 -0.91 -18.44
N PRO A 49 6.41 -0.52 -18.91
CA PRO A 49 5.19 -0.70 -18.15
C PRO A 49 4.70 -2.14 -18.14
N VAL A 50 3.79 -2.41 -17.20
CA VAL A 50 3.03 -3.64 -17.10
C VAL A 50 1.55 -3.30 -17.25
N TYR A 51 0.87 -3.99 -18.14
CA TYR A 51 -0.57 -3.83 -18.35
C TYR A 51 -1.31 -5.07 -17.90
N VAL A 52 -2.21 -4.93 -16.94
CA VAL A 52 -3.12 -5.99 -16.47
C VAL A 52 -4.51 -5.66 -16.99
N GLY A 53 -4.96 -6.37 -18.01
CA GLY A 53 -6.21 -6.05 -18.72
C GLY A 53 -6.07 -4.87 -19.71
N GLY A 54 -4.88 -4.78 -20.31
CA GLY A 54 -4.40 -3.64 -21.10
C GLY A 54 -4.98 -3.47 -22.51
N PRO A 55 -4.44 -2.52 -23.30
CA PRO A 55 -5.03 -2.04 -24.56
C PRO A 55 -5.15 -3.09 -25.66
N ASN A 56 -4.47 -4.22 -25.51
CA ASN A 56 -4.40 -5.29 -26.49
C ASN A 56 -5.21 -6.51 -26.07
N GLN A 57 -6.00 -6.40 -24.99
CA GLN A 57 -6.94 -7.43 -24.61
C GLN A 57 -8.06 -7.50 -25.68
N PRO A 58 -8.29 -8.67 -26.30
CA PRO A 58 -9.42 -8.84 -27.17
C PRO A 58 -10.72 -8.71 -26.37
N ASP A 59 -11.74 -8.10 -26.98
CA ASP A 59 -13.04 -7.80 -26.38
C ASP A 59 -13.86 -9.09 -26.13
N HIS A 60 -13.39 -9.89 -25.17
CA HIS A 60 -13.89 -11.23 -24.87
C HIS A 60 -14.81 -11.28 -23.64
N GLY A 61 -15.52 -10.17 -23.37
CA GLY A 61 -16.63 -10.11 -22.41
C GLY A 61 -16.21 -9.92 -20.95
N HIS A 62 -15.69 -8.75 -20.60
CA HIS A 62 -15.49 -8.29 -19.21
C HIS A 62 -14.68 -9.23 -18.29
N ARG A 63 -13.82 -10.09 -18.83
CA ARG A 63 -12.97 -10.96 -17.98
C ARG A 63 -11.90 -10.14 -17.27
N THR A 64 -11.79 -10.33 -15.97
CA THR A 64 -10.74 -9.69 -15.17
C THR A 64 -9.40 -10.32 -15.48
N ALA A 65 -8.38 -9.51 -15.73
CA ALA A 65 -7.00 -9.98 -15.85
C ALA A 65 -6.33 -9.96 -14.47
N HIS A 66 -5.48 -10.96 -14.19
CA HIS A 66 -4.90 -11.16 -12.86
C HIS A 66 -3.37 -11.17 -12.90
N LEU A 67 -2.74 -10.25 -12.16
CA LEU A 67 -1.34 -10.33 -11.77
C LEU A 67 -1.27 -10.80 -10.32
N VAL A 68 -0.69 -11.97 -10.10
CA VAL A 68 -0.59 -12.58 -8.76
C VAL A 68 0.88 -12.76 -8.39
N ILE A 69 1.27 -12.30 -7.21
CA ILE A 69 2.61 -12.50 -6.65
C ILE A 69 2.43 -13.22 -5.32
N ARG A 70 2.94 -14.45 -5.19
CA ARG A 70 2.62 -15.29 -4.03
C ARG A 70 3.77 -16.13 -3.51
N ASN A 71 3.62 -16.64 -2.29
CA ASN A 71 4.50 -17.63 -1.67
C ASN A 71 6.00 -17.24 -1.68
N GLY A 72 6.30 -15.97 -1.45
CA GLY A 72 7.66 -15.43 -1.48
C GLY A 72 8.19 -15.05 -2.87
N GLY A 73 7.42 -15.26 -3.94
CA GLY A 73 7.75 -14.73 -5.27
C GLY A 73 7.88 -13.20 -5.26
N ALA A 74 8.69 -12.67 -6.16
CA ALA A 74 8.98 -11.23 -6.22
C ALA A 74 8.85 -10.66 -7.62
N MET A 75 8.31 -9.46 -7.71
CA MET A 75 8.29 -8.66 -8.92
C MET A 75 8.94 -7.31 -8.65
N THR A 76 9.88 -6.92 -9.50
CA THR A 76 10.63 -5.67 -9.36
C THR A 76 10.55 -4.88 -10.66
N LEU A 77 10.06 -3.64 -10.58
CA LEU A 77 10.09 -2.68 -11.68
C LEU A 77 11.32 -1.78 -11.51
N LEU A 78 12.24 -1.86 -12.47
CA LEU A 78 13.46 -1.09 -12.50
C LEU A 78 13.39 -0.07 -13.62
N GLY A 79 13.36 1.21 -13.29
CA GLY A 79 13.40 2.25 -14.31
C GLY A 79 13.69 3.62 -13.75
N ASN A 80 13.78 4.59 -14.66
CA ASN A 80 14.07 6.00 -14.35
C ASN A 80 12.98 6.96 -14.85
N LEU A 81 12.01 6.47 -15.62
CA LEU A 81 10.87 7.25 -16.12
C LEU A 81 9.58 6.78 -15.45
N PRO A 82 8.70 7.71 -15.00
CA PRO A 82 7.45 7.35 -14.31
C PRO A 82 6.56 6.38 -15.12
N ASP A 83 6.38 6.65 -16.41
CA ASP A 83 5.54 5.81 -17.27
C ASP A 83 6.14 4.41 -17.50
N HIS A 84 7.46 4.27 -17.40
CA HIS A 84 8.16 2.99 -17.52
C HIS A 84 8.18 2.19 -16.21
N MET A 85 7.66 2.75 -15.12
CA MET A 85 7.51 2.07 -13.84
C MET A 85 6.04 2.09 -13.43
N THR A 86 5.14 1.93 -14.39
CA THR A 86 3.70 1.89 -14.13
C THR A 86 3.15 0.49 -14.30
N VAL A 87 2.40 0.02 -13.30
CA VAL A 87 1.47 -1.11 -13.44
C VAL A 87 0.10 -0.51 -13.72
N PHE A 88 -0.42 -0.73 -14.90
CA PHE A 88 -1.77 -0.33 -15.29
C PHE A 88 -2.76 -1.43 -14.92
N LEU A 89 -3.79 -1.08 -14.16
CA LEU A 89 -4.87 -1.98 -13.78
C LEU A 89 -6.14 -1.59 -14.54
N GLY A 90 -6.44 -2.40 -15.55
CA GLY A 90 -7.54 -2.17 -16.46
C GLY A 90 -7.25 -1.14 -17.55
N ASP A 91 -8.05 -1.23 -18.61
CA ASP A 91 -8.12 -0.36 -19.78
C ASP A 91 -9.22 -0.87 -20.72
N LYS A 92 -9.20 -2.19 -20.99
CA LYS A 92 -10.22 -2.89 -21.79
C LYS A 92 -11.06 -3.88 -20.96
N ALA A 93 -10.54 -4.30 -19.82
CA ALA A 93 -11.29 -5.02 -18.81
C ALA A 93 -10.82 -4.63 -17.41
N ASN A 94 -11.45 -5.19 -16.38
CA ASN A 94 -11.01 -5.00 -15.00
C ASN A 94 -9.62 -5.63 -14.81
N GLY A 95 -8.79 -4.98 -13.98
CA GLY A 95 -7.45 -5.45 -13.65
C GLY A 95 -7.31 -5.72 -12.15
N SER A 96 -6.76 -6.89 -11.80
CA SER A 96 -6.50 -7.28 -10.42
C SER A 96 -5.02 -7.50 -10.18
N LEU A 97 -4.50 -6.86 -9.14
CA LEU A 97 -3.20 -7.15 -8.55
C LEU A 97 -3.40 -7.82 -7.19
N GLU A 98 -2.85 -9.03 -7.05
CA GLU A 98 -2.92 -9.82 -5.82
C GLU A 98 -1.52 -10.13 -5.30
N ILE A 99 -1.27 -9.83 -4.02
CA ILE A 99 0.02 -10.11 -3.37
C ILE A 99 -0.23 -10.97 -2.13
N ASN A 100 0.03 -12.27 -2.24
CA ASN A 100 -0.28 -13.28 -1.22
C ASN A 100 1.01 -13.90 -0.67
N GLY A 101 1.64 -13.25 0.31
CA GLY A 101 2.96 -13.62 0.82
C GLY A 101 4.13 -13.30 -0.13
N GLY A 102 3.85 -12.61 -1.23
CA GLY A 102 4.84 -12.16 -2.22
C GLY A 102 5.30 -10.71 -2.02
N ARG A 103 6.12 -10.20 -2.95
CA ARG A 103 6.67 -8.84 -2.89
C ARG A 103 6.57 -8.13 -4.25
N LEU A 104 6.05 -6.90 -4.26
CA LEU A 104 6.11 -5.99 -5.40
C LEU A 104 6.91 -4.74 -5.05
N LEU A 105 8.04 -4.54 -5.74
CA LEU A 105 8.97 -3.46 -5.51
C LEU A 105 9.01 -2.53 -6.73
N MET A 106 8.53 -1.29 -6.60
CA MET A 106 8.40 -0.37 -7.72
C MET A 106 9.17 0.94 -7.53
N GLY A 107 9.87 1.15 -6.40
CA GLY A 107 10.67 2.37 -6.19
C GLY A 107 9.84 3.65 -6.35
N GLN A 108 10.11 4.44 -7.41
CA GLN A 108 9.34 5.65 -7.77
C GLN A 108 8.13 5.37 -8.68
N GLY A 109 7.87 4.11 -9.00
CA GLY A 109 6.80 3.66 -9.86
C GLY A 109 5.40 3.85 -9.25
N ARG A 110 4.38 3.71 -10.10
CA ARG A 110 2.98 3.92 -9.71
C ARG A 110 2.09 2.77 -10.16
N ILE A 111 0.97 2.60 -9.47
CA ILE A 111 -0.12 1.75 -9.94
C ILE A 111 -1.25 2.66 -10.38
N GLN A 112 -1.75 2.46 -11.59
CA GLN A 112 -2.74 3.35 -12.19
C GLN A 112 -3.91 2.53 -12.74
N GLY A 113 -5.10 2.79 -12.21
CA GLY A 113 -6.35 2.26 -12.72
C GLY A 113 -6.90 3.06 -13.91
N ALA A 114 -7.83 2.47 -14.64
CA ALA A 114 -8.67 3.17 -15.62
C ALA A 114 -9.91 3.78 -14.96
N ARG A 115 -10.60 4.71 -15.64
CA ARG A 115 -11.86 5.31 -15.14
C ARG A 115 -13.06 4.43 -15.45
N GLU A 116 -12.97 3.67 -16.53
CA GLU A 116 -14.02 2.85 -17.11
C GLU A 116 -14.04 1.43 -16.52
N HIS A 117 -12.96 1.03 -15.86
CA HIS A 117 -12.76 -0.34 -15.36
C HIS A 117 -12.27 -0.34 -13.92
N GLU A 118 -12.85 -1.22 -13.11
CA GLU A 118 -12.48 -1.36 -11.71
C GLU A 118 -11.05 -1.89 -11.61
N GLY A 119 -10.23 -1.16 -10.84
CA GLY A 119 -8.91 -1.61 -10.43
C GLY A 119 -8.99 -2.20 -9.03
N ARG A 120 -8.48 -3.42 -8.86
CA ARG A 120 -8.44 -4.10 -7.57
C ARG A 120 -7.01 -4.38 -7.15
N ILE A 121 -6.66 -3.97 -5.94
CA ILE A 121 -5.43 -4.35 -5.27
C ILE A 121 -5.80 -5.09 -4.00
N ALA A 122 -5.42 -6.37 -3.91
CA ALA A 122 -5.64 -7.19 -2.74
C ALA A 122 -4.31 -7.76 -2.24
N MET A 123 -4.07 -7.67 -0.94
CA MET A 123 -2.83 -8.15 -0.34
C MET A 123 -3.10 -8.94 0.92
N THR A 124 -2.48 -10.12 1.03
CA THR A 124 -2.50 -10.98 2.21
C THR A 124 -1.07 -11.37 2.57
N ASP A 125 -0.57 -10.97 3.74
CA ASP A 125 0.81 -11.26 4.20
C ASP A 125 1.93 -10.83 3.23
N GLY A 126 1.61 -9.99 2.24
CA GLY A 126 2.51 -9.55 1.17
C GLY A 126 3.04 -8.14 1.38
N TRP A 127 4.03 -7.74 0.58
CA TRP A 127 4.62 -6.39 0.62
C TRP A 127 4.48 -5.66 -0.71
N LEU A 128 4.12 -4.38 -0.64
CA LEU A 128 4.01 -3.47 -1.78
C LEU A 128 4.70 -2.15 -1.50
N PHE A 129 5.69 -1.80 -2.33
CA PHE A 129 6.37 -0.51 -2.29
C PHE A 129 6.22 0.20 -3.62
N ALA A 130 5.45 1.29 -3.62
CA ALA A 130 5.24 2.14 -4.78
C ALA A 130 5.32 3.62 -4.37
N SER A 131 5.40 4.51 -5.35
CA SER A 131 5.27 5.95 -5.15
C SER A 131 3.81 6.34 -5.06
N GLU A 132 3.00 5.94 -6.03
CA GLU A 132 1.61 6.39 -6.14
C GLU A 132 0.69 5.23 -6.46
N VAL A 133 -0.53 5.28 -5.93
CA VAL A 133 -1.64 4.42 -6.32
C VAL A 133 -2.83 5.30 -6.63
N ASP A 134 -3.29 5.24 -7.88
CA ASP A 134 -4.44 5.98 -8.37
C ASP A 134 -5.49 5.00 -8.92
N LEU A 135 -6.66 4.93 -8.30
CA LEU A 135 -7.74 4.01 -8.67
C LEU A 135 -9.04 4.81 -8.87
N PRO A 136 -9.24 5.41 -10.07
CA PRO A 136 -10.28 6.42 -10.26
C PRO A 136 -11.68 5.86 -10.54
N ALA A 137 -11.82 4.62 -11.01
CA ALA A 137 -13.13 4.01 -11.23
C ALA A 137 -13.91 3.81 -9.91
N GLU A 138 -15.20 4.12 -9.93
CA GLU A 138 -16.12 3.75 -8.85
C GLU A 138 -16.16 2.23 -8.70
N GLY A 139 -16.24 1.72 -7.47
CA GLY A 139 -16.18 0.27 -7.19
C GLY A 139 -14.75 -0.29 -7.05
N SER A 140 -13.72 0.48 -7.40
CA SER A 140 -12.33 0.07 -7.17
C SER A 140 -12.04 -0.24 -5.69
N GLU A 141 -11.16 -1.20 -5.43
CA GLU A 141 -10.87 -1.66 -4.07
C GLU A 141 -9.37 -1.74 -3.80
N LEU A 142 -9.00 -1.30 -2.59
CA LEU A 142 -7.69 -1.54 -2.01
C LEU A 142 -7.87 -2.28 -0.68
N VAL A 143 -7.46 -3.55 -0.64
CA VAL A 143 -7.64 -4.40 0.54
C VAL A 143 -6.30 -4.92 1.02
N ILE A 144 -6.00 -4.68 2.30
CA ILE A 144 -4.79 -5.15 2.96
C ILE A 144 -5.20 -6.09 4.09
N ARG A 145 -4.62 -7.28 4.13
CA ARG A 145 -4.80 -8.30 5.18
C ARG A 145 -3.44 -8.73 5.70
N HIS A 146 -3.07 -8.28 6.90
CA HIS A 146 -1.77 -8.59 7.53
C HIS A 146 -0.52 -8.23 6.70
N GLY A 147 -0.68 -7.50 5.58
CA GLY A 147 0.40 -7.12 4.68
C GLY A 147 0.95 -5.73 4.95
N LEU A 148 1.95 -5.34 4.16
CA LEU A 148 2.65 -4.06 4.26
C LEU A 148 2.57 -3.31 2.94
N MET A 149 1.95 -2.13 2.94
CA MET A 149 1.93 -1.24 1.78
C MET A 149 2.54 0.11 2.14
N ARG A 150 3.48 0.57 1.32
CA ARG A 150 4.11 1.88 1.49
C ARG A 150 4.02 2.68 0.20
N ILE A 151 3.40 3.85 0.32
CA ILE A 151 3.15 4.77 -0.79
C ILE A 151 3.40 6.21 -0.38
N ARG A 152 3.67 7.07 -1.35
CA ARG A 152 3.63 8.53 -1.16
C ARG A 152 2.20 9.03 -1.26
N LYS A 153 1.48 8.62 -2.31
CA LYS A 153 0.13 9.10 -2.59
C LYS A 153 -0.87 7.98 -2.86
N LEU A 154 -2.07 8.17 -2.34
CA LEU A 154 -3.26 7.40 -2.66
C LEU A 154 -4.31 8.34 -3.24
N SER A 155 -4.82 8.06 -4.43
CA SER A 155 -5.86 8.85 -5.09
C SER A 155 -6.94 7.99 -5.75
N GLY A 156 -8.06 8.64 -6.06
CA GLY A 156 -9.18 8.05 -6.76
C GLY A 156 -10.35 7.73 -5.84
N ASN A 157 -11.16 6.74 -6.24
CA ASN A 157 -12.41 6.40 -5.59
C ASN A 157 -12.35 5.05 -4.86
N ALA A 158 -11.15 4.48 -4.69
CA ALA A 158 -11.02 3.15 -4.11
C ALA A 158 -11.51 3.10 -2.65
N SER A 159 -12.37 2.12 -2.37
CA SER A 159 -12.70 1.73 -1.01
C SER A 159 -11.49 1.03 -0.40
N THR A 160 -10.88 1.66 0.61
CA THR A 160 -9.66 1.14 1.22
C THR A 160 -9.99 0.45 2.54
N ARG A 161 -9.59 -0.82 2.70
CA ARG A 161 -9.86 -1.61 3.91
C ARG A 161 -8.58 -2.30 4.38
N ILE A 162 -8.27 -2.11 5.66
CA ILE A 162 -7.06 -2.65 6.28
C ILE A 162 -7.51 -3.58 7.41
N TYR A 163 -7.36 -4.89 7.20
CA TYR A 163 -7.70 -5.98 8.12
C TYR A 163 -6.41 -6.55 8.72
N GLY A 164 -5.88 -5.90 9.76
CA GLY A 164 -4.50 -6.18 10.17
C GLY A 164 -3.48 -5.77 9.10
N GLY A 165 -2.26 -5.47 9.51
CA GLY A 165 -1.21 -4.96 8.60
C GLY A 165 -1.17 -3.43 8.55
N VAL A 166 -0.37 -2.89 7.63
CA VAL A 166 0.00 -1.48 7.62
C VAL A 166 -0.13 -0.87 6.22
N LEU A 167 -0.90 0.21 6.12
CA LEU A 167 -0.82 1.16 5.01
C LEU A 167 -0.05 2.40 5.47
N HIS A 168 1.08 2.70 4.83
CA HIS A 168 1.82 3.94 5.06
C HIS A 168 1.63 4.91 3.90
N VAL A 169 1.03 6.06 4.20
CA VAL A 169 0.89 7.18 3.27
C VAL A 169 1.77 8.33 3.71
N LYS A 170 2.76 8.70 2.88
CA LYS A 170 3.74 9.71 3.26
C LYS A 170 3.27 11.14 3.01
N GLU A 171 2.52 11.37 1.94
CA GLU A 171 2.29 12.74 1.42
C GLU A 171 0.82 13.07 1.24
N GLU A 172 0.03 12.19 0.60
CA GLU A 172 -1.34 12.57 0.23
C GLU A 172 -2.29 11.38 0.11
N ALA A 173 -3.49 11.53 0.64
CA ALA A 173 -4.61 10.60 0.56
C ALA A 173 -5.88 11.34 0.10
N ARG A 174 -6.19 11.19 -1.19
CA ARG A 174 -7.44 11.59 -1.86
C ARG A 174 -8.21 10.36 -2.32
N ALA A 175 -8.51 9.47 -1.38
CA ALA A 175 -9.43 8.35 -1.58
C ALA A 175 -10.79 8.67 -0.96
N SER A 176 -11.77 7.79 -1.15
CA SER A 176 -13.08 7.92 -0.50
C SER A 176 -12.96 7.79 1.03
N ARG A 177 -12.85 6.56 1.56
CA ARG A 177 -12.74 6.30 3.00
C ARG A 177 -11.78 5.14 3.24
N ILE A 178 -10.91 5.32 4.23
CA ILE A 178 -9.98 4.30 4.71
C ILE A 178 -10.57 3.68 5.97
N HIS A 179 -10.86 2.38 5.90
CA HIS A 179 -11.42 1.61 7.01
C HIS A 179 -10.31 0.85 7.73
N LEU A 180 -10.16 1.14 9.02
CA LEU A 180 -9.26 0.43 9.93
C LEU A 180 -10.08 -0.64 10.64
N ILE A 181 -9.76 -1.91 10.41
CA ILE A 181 -10.54 -3.06 10.85
C ILE A 181 -9.60 -4.00 11.59
N ASP A 182 -10.07 -4.58 12.69
CA ASP A 182 -9.29 -5.46 13.57
C ASP A 182 -7.98 -4.76 13.99
N ASP A 183 -6.82 -5.31 13.65
CA ASP A 183 -5.50 -4.74 13.98
C ASP A 183 -4.93 -3.86 12.85
N GLY A 184 -5.78 -3.33 11.98
CA GLY A 184 -5.39 -2.55 10.80
C GLY A 184 -4.78 -1.19 11.15
N VAL A 185 -3.63 -0.88 10.55
CA VAL A 185 -2.88 0.36 10.84
C VAL A 185 -2.82 1.27 9.61
N LEU A 186 -3.20 2.53 9.79
CA LEU A 186 -2.86 3.61 8.87
C LEU A 186 -1.75 4.44 9.50
N LEU A 187 -0.57 4.44 8.88
CA LEU A 187 0.56 5.28 9.26
C LEU A 187 0.61 6.52 8.36
N LEU A 188 0.75 7.69 8.97
CA LEU A 188 0.90 8.97 8.29
C LEU A 188 2.27 9.60 8.55
N GLY A 189 2.76 10.35 7.55
CA GLY A 189 3.95 11.20 7.65
C GLY A 189 5.21 10.59 7.04
N SER A 190 6.27 11.39 6.93
CA SER A 190 7.53 10.98 6.30
C SER A 190 8.73 11.20 7.21
N VAL A 191 9.95 10.85 6.74
CA VAL A 191 11.19 11.13 7.49
C VAL A 191 11.58 12.61 7.44
N THR A 192 11.10 13.31 6.42
CA THR A 192 11.59 14.63 6.01
C THR A 192 10.56 15.73 6.21
N SER A 193 9.32 15.40 6.58
CA SER A 193 8.21 16.36 6.67
C SER A 193 7.56 16.29 8.04
N GLN A 194 7.14 17.46 8.55
CA GLN A 194 6.30 17.52 9.73
C GLN A 194 4.98 16.76 9.48
N PRO A 195 4.43 16.09 10.50
CA PRO A 195 3.14 15.43 10.39
C PRO A 195 2.06 16.50 10.22
N SER A 196 1.12 16.25 9.32
CA SER A 196 0.00 17.17 9.06
C SER A 196 -1.26 16.41 8.73
N ALA A 197 -2.40 16.96 9.15
CA ALA A 197 -3.72 16.52 8.74
C ALA A 197 -3.96 16.74 7.23
N ASP A 198 -3.16 17.59 6.57
CA ASP A 198 -3.23 17.85 5.12
C ASP A 198 -2.92 16.60 4.29
N VAL A 199 -2.18 15.63 4.85
CA VAL A 199 -1.99 14.31 4.23
C VAL A 199 -3.34 13.68 3.91
N MET A 200 -4.38 13.93 4.71
CA MET A 200 -5.75 13.47 4.47
C MET A 200 -6.55 14.44 3.58
N ALA A 201 -5.95 14.85 2.47
CA ALA A 201 -6.44 15.89 1.53
C ALA A 201 -7.90 15.67 1.05
N GLY A 202 -8.34 14.42 0.93
CA GLY A 202 -9.73 14.06 0.58
C GLY A 202 -10.30 12.93 1.44
N ALA A 203 -9.47 12.00 1.87
CA ALA A 203 -9.93 10.78 2.53
C ALA A 203 -10.39 10.99 3.99
N GLY A 204 -11.44 10.28 4.38
CA GLY A 204 -11.82 10.07 5.78
C GLY A 204 -11.24 8.77 6.35
N ILE A 205 -11.09 8.71 7.66
CA ILE A 205 -10.56 7.57 8.43
C ILE A 205 -11.69 7.02 9.28
N ASN A 206 -12.00 5.74 9.14
CA ASN A 206 -13.07 5.09 9.87
C ASN A 206 -12.54 3.90 10.67
N PHE A 207 -12.58 4.03 11.99
CA PHE A 207 -12.33 2.93 12.92
C PHE A 207 -13.58 2.05 12.97
N ARG A 208 -13.41 0.74 12.77
CA ARG A 208 -14.53 -0.22 12.73
C ARG A 208 -14.53 -1.09 13.99
N GLY A 209 -15.67 -1.11 14.70
CA GLY A 209 -15.79 -1.76 16.00
C GLY A 209 -14.73 -1.23 16.97
N ASP A 210 -14.12 -2.16 17.72
CA ASP A 210 -13.03 -1.84 18.63
C ASP A 210 -11.66 -1.83 17.95
N GLY A 211 -11.61 -1.98 16.62
CA GLY A 211 -10.40 -2.18 15.85
C GLY A 211 -9.74 -0.91 15.31
N GLY A 212 -8.45 -1.05 15.00
CA GLY A 212 -7.68 -0.14 14.16
C GLY A 212 -6.84 0.89 14.91
N ALA A 213 -5.71 1.26 14.31
CA ALA A 213 -4.84 2.30 14.82
C ALA A 213 -4.50 3.33 13.74
N LEU A 214 -4.72 4.61 14.05
CA LEU A 214 -4.16 5.71 13.29
C LEU A 214 -2.83 6.11 13.95
N VAL A 215 -1.74 5.95 13.21
CA VAL A 215 -0.40 6.22 13.70
C VAL A 215 0.17 7.43 12.96
N ILE A 216 0.76 8.34 13.71
CA ILE A 216 1.47 9.49 13.19
C ILE A 216 2.93 9.35 13.58
N ARG A 217 3.80 9.52 12.61
CA ARG A 217 5.23 9.63 12.87
C ARG A 217 5.60 11.06 13.25
N ILE A 218 6.41 11.20 14.30
CA ILE A 218 6.85 12.48 14.86
C ILE A 218 8.35 12.65 14.56
N PRO A 219 8.74 13.52 13.62
CA PRO A 219 10.13 13.75 13.25
C PRO A 219 10.85 14.63 14.28
N HIS A 220 12.01 14.18 14.78
CA HIS A 220 12.99 14.98 15.52
C HIS A 220 12.47 15.94 16.62
N PRO A 221 11.75 15.45 17.63
CA PRO A 221 11.37 16.25 18.78
C PRO A 221 12.52 16.34 19.79
N GLU A 222 12.90 17.54 20.19
CA GLU A 222 13.98 17.77 21.17
C GLU A 222 13.67 17.21 22.57
N ASN A 223 12.39 17.03 22.91
CA ASN A 223 11.93 16.40 24.15
C ASN A 223 10.53 15.76 24.02
N ALA A 224 10.14 14.95 25.00
CA ALA A 224 8.87 14.20 24.99
C ALA A 224 7.61 15.07 25.03
N LEU A 225 7.64 16.23 25.69
CA LEU A 225 6.46 17.11 25.79
C LEU A 225 6.08 17.72 24.43
N THR A 226 7.08 18.07 23.63
CA THR A 226 6.87 18.58 22.27
C THR A 226 6.25 17.52 21.38
N ARG A 227 6.61 16.24 21.55
CA ARG A 227 6.02 15.11 20.81
C ARG A 227 4.52 15.01 20.99
N THR A 228 4.09 15.01 22.25
CA THR A 228 2.70 14.79 22.60
C THR A 228 1.84 15.88 21.98
N ARG A 229 2.29 17.13 22.09
CA ARG A 229 1.60 18.29 21.52
C ARG A 229 1.52 18.25 20.00
N GLU A 230 2.59 17.86 19.31
CA GLU A 230 2.58 17.74 17.85
C GLU A 230 1.59 16.68 17.37
N ALA A 231 1.59 15.52 18.02
CA ALA A 231 0.65 14.45 17.70
C ALA A 231 -0.80 14.84 18.01
N GLU A 232 -1.06 15.37 19.21
CA GLU A 232 -2.35 15.93 19.63
C GLU A 232 -2.88 16.94 18.62
N HIS A 233 -2.03 17.89 18.21
CA HIS A 233 -2.43 18.90 17.24
C HIS A 233 -2.90 18.29 15.92
N VAL A 234 -2.24 17.27 15.41
CA VAL A 234 -2.65 16.62 14.15
C VAL A 234 -3.95 15.84 14.32
N PHE A 235 -4.12 15.11 15.43
CA PHE A 235 -5.37 14.40 15.70
C PHE A 235 -6.55 15.37 15.88
N ASP A 236 -6.37 16.44 16.66
CA ASP A 236 -7.35 17.50 16.87
C ASP A 236 -7.76 18.13 15.54
N GLU A 237 -6.79 18.40 14.67
CA GLU A 237 -7.05 18.98 13.36
C GLU A 237 -7.82 18.02 12.44
N LEU A 238 -7.52 16.72 12.48
CA LEU A 238 -8.29 15.71 11.76
C LEU A 238 -9.74 15.63 12.28
N LEU A 239 -9.95 15.68 13.59
CA LEU A 239 -11.27 15.69 14.21
C LEU A 239 -12.04 16.95 13.79
N ARG A 240 -11.42 18.14 13.93
CA ARG A 240 -12.00 19.43 13.58
C ARG A 240 -12.40 19.52 12.11
N ARG A 241 -11.63 18.87 11.22
CA ARG A 241 -11.92 18.78 9.78
C ARG A 241 -12.95 17.71 9.42
N GLY A 242 -13.52 16.99 10.40
CA GLY A 242 -14.51 15.94 10.18
C GLY A 242 -13.95 14.72 9.46
N LYS A 243 -12.65 14.43 9.65
CA LYS A 243 -11.95 13.32 8.97
C LYS A 243 -12.04 12.01 9.73
N LEU A 244 -12.44 12.02 11.00
CA LEU A 244 -12.48 10.84 11.86
C LEU A 244 -13.90 10.32 12.05
N PHE A 245 -14.06 9.01 11.90
CA PHE A 245 -15.31 8.29 12.03
C PHE A 245 -15.12 7.05 12.90
N HIS A 246 -16.15 6.69 13.65
CA HIS A 246 -16.24 5.42 14.36
C HIS A 246 -17.51 4.71 13.93
N ASP A 247 -17.37 3.50 13.37
CA ASP A 247 -18.45 2.74 12.76
C ASP A 247 -19.29 3.48 11.72
N SER A 248 -18.63 4.38 10.98
CA SER A 248 -19.20 5.26 9.95
C SER A 248 -19.99 6.46 10.49
N GLU A 249 -20.08 6.62 11.81
CA GLU A 249 -20.59 7.83 12.45
C GLU A 249 -19.45 8.84 12.63
N PRO A 250 -19.65 10.14 12.31
CA PRO A 250 -18.64 11.17 12.54
C PRO A 250 -18.29 11.29 14.02
N MET A 251 -16.99 11.34 14.33
CA MET A 251 -16.53 11.59 15.69
C MET A 251 -16.63 13.08 16.04
N THR A 252 -17.07 13.39 17.25
CA THR A 252 -17.14 14.77 17.79
C THR A 252 -16.15 15.01 18.93
N SER A 253 -15.58 13.94 19.50
CA SER A 253 -14.56 13.96 20.54
C SER A 253 -13.74 12.66 20.48
N PHE A 254 -12.69 12.57 21.28
CA PHE A 254 -11.92 11.33 21.48
C PHE A 254 -12.47 10.47 22.62
N GLN A 255 -13.72 10.67 23.06
CA GLN A 255 -14.31 9.79 24.07
C GLN A 255 -14.34 8.35 23.55
N GLY A 256 -13.83 7.41 24.36
CA GLY A 256 -13.68 6.01 23.96
C GLY A 256 -12.41 5.72 23.16
N PHE A 257 -11.55 6.72 22.91
CA PHE A 257 -10.25 6.55 22.26
C PHE A 257 -9.10 6.88 23.21
N HIS A 258 -7.93 6.29 22.94
CA HIS A 258 -6.71 6.50 23.69
C HIS A 258 -5.56 6.85 22.75
N MET A 259 -4.83 7.91 23.10
CA MET A 259 -3.57 8.24 22.45
C MET A 259 -2.40 7.65 23.23
N ARG A 260 -1.47 6.97 22.53
CA ARG A 260 -0.23 6.48 23.14
C ARG A 260 0.98 6.83 22.30
N GLU A 261 2.02 7.33 22.96
CA GLU A 261 3.35 7.43 22.39
C GLU A 261 4.13 6.13 22.53
N PHE A 262 4.98 5.86 21.53
CA PHE A 262 5.97 4.81 21.59
C PHE A 262 7.14 5.13 20.66
N THR A 263 8.27 4.49 20.92
CA THR A 263 9.45 4.56 20.06
C THR A 263 9.46 3.35 19.13
N GLY A 264 9.53 3.59 17.84
CA GLY A 264 9.73 2.55 16.84
C GLY A 264 11.13 1.96 16.97
N HIS A 265 11.33 0.77 16.40
CA HIS A 265 12.65 0.13 16.39
C HIS A 265 13.71 0.94 15.63
N ASP A 266 13.28 1.82 14.72
CA ASP A 266 14.11 2.78 14.00
C ASP A 266 14.56 3.97 14.84
N GLY A 267 14.27 3.95 16.14
CA GLY A 267 14.63 4.99 17.09
C GLY A 267 13.73 6.22 17.00
N LEU A 268 12.69 6.19 16.17
CA LEU A 268 11.82 7.34 15.95
C LEU A 268 10.60 7.32 16.84
N ALA A 269 10.03 8.49 17.07
CA ALA A 269 8.84 8.63 17.87
C ALA A 269 7.57 8.52 17.02
N TYR A 270 6.57 7.87 17.59
CA TYR A 270 5.25 7.70 17.01
C TYR A 270 4.19 7.94 18.07
N ALA A 271 3.03 8.41 17.62
CA ALA A 271 1.82 8.44 18.42
C ALA A 271 0.72 7.66 17.70
N ALA A 272 0.02 6.81 18.45
CA ALA A 272 -1.13 6.04 17.96
C ALA A 272 -2.41 6.52 18.65
N LEU A 273 -3.44 6.79 17.84
CA LEU A 273 -4.82 6.94 18.28
C LEU A 273 -5.58 5.64 17.96
N ARG A 274 -6.22 5.06 18.99
CA ARG A 274 -6.98 3.80 18.86
C ARG A 274 -8.18 3.73 19.80
N PRO A 275 -9.18 2.87 19.55
CA PRO A 275 -10.26 2.59 20.50
C PRO A 275 -9.73 2.06 21.84
N SER A 276 -10.34 2.47 22.95
CA SER A 276 -9.86 2.16 24.30
C SER A 276 -10.02 0.68 24.67
N ALA A 277 -10.97 -0.02 24.06
CA ALA A 277 -11.19 -1.46 24.27
C ALA A 277 -9.96 -2.31 23.90
N GLN A 278 -9.09 -1.84 22.99
CA GLN A 278 -7.85 -2.50 22.61
C GLN A 278 -6.69 -2.36 23.62
N LEU A 279 -6.83 -1.53 24.66
CA LEU A 279 -5.75 -1.29 25.62
C LEU A 279 -5.32 -2.56 26.39
N ASN A 280 -6.22 -3.53 26.55
CA ASN A 280 -5.97 -4.76 27.31
C ASN A 280 -5.23 -5.86 26.52
N ALA A 281 -5.14 -5.74 25.19
CA ALA A 281 -4.56 -6.78 24.32
C ALA A 281 -3.17 -6.44 23.75
N GLU A 282 -2.78 -5.15 23.70
CA GLU A 282 -1.79 -4.70 22.74
C GLU A 282 -0.65 -3.82 23.31
N GLN A 283 0.38 -4.46 23.86
CA GLN A 283 1.72 -3.87 23.92
C GLN A 283 2.65 -4.38 22.81
N ASN A 284 2.31 -5.50 22.15
CA ASN A 284 3.24 -6.19 21.26
C ASN A 284 2.83 -6.21 19.77
N GLN A 285 1.60 -5.87 19.37
CA GLN A 285 1.16 -6.00 17.98
C GLN A 285 1.50 -4.78 17.12
N VAL A 286 1.16 -3.55 17.53
CA VAL A 286 1.54 -2.32 16.79
C VAL A 286 3.06 -2.20 16.65
N THR A 287 3.82 -2.50 17.71
CA THR A 287 5.29 -2.51 17.67
C THR A 287 5.84 -3.62 16.77
N ARG A 288 5.23 -4.82 16.73
CA ARG A 288 5.62 -5.90 15.80
C ARG A 288 5.25 -5.60 14.35
N LEU A 289 4.08 -5.03 14.10
CA LEU A 289 3.66 -4.58 12.78
C LEU A 289 4.55 -3.44 12.27
N LEU A 290 4.93 -2.52 13.17
CA LEU A 290 5.91 -1.48 12.86
C LEU A 290 7.34 -2.02 12.70
N HIS A 291 7.71 -3.10 13.40
CA HIS A 291 8.95 -3.82 13.14
C HIS A 291 8.96 -4.41 11.72
N THR A 292 7.93 -5.15 11.33
CA THR A 292 7.77 -5.64 9.95
C THR A 292 7.73 -4.49 8.94
N PHE A 293 7.11 -3.36 9.28
CA PHE A 293 7.07 -2.14 8.47
C PHE A 293 8.44 -1.46 8.29
N MET A 294 9.28 -1.40 9.34
CA MET A 294 10.57 -0.70 9.32
C MET A 294 11.72 -1.58 8.83
N TYR A 295 11.69 -2.88 9.12
CA TYR A 295 12.81 -3.80 8.90
C TYR A 295 12.46 -5.00 8.02
N GLY A 296 11.18 -5.17 7.67
CA GLY A 296 10.70 -6.49 7.29
C GLY A 296 10.66 -7.42 8.51
N GLY A 297 9.89 -8.51 8.45
CA GLY A 297 10.00 -9.57 9.45
C GLY A 297 11.44 -10.12 9.53
N SER A 298 11.80 -10.70 10.67
CA SER A 298 13.16 -11.03 11.10
C SER A 298 14.12 -11.59 10.03
N GLU A 299 15.34 -11.04 10.05
CA GLU A 299 16.58 -11.41 9.34
C GLU A 299 17.11 -12.85 9.51
N LYS A 300 16.40 -13.80 10.12
CA LYS A 300 16.84 -15.20 9.97
C LYS A 300 16.76 -15.69 8.51
N ASP A 301 16.02 -14.98 7.65
CA ASP A 301 15.76 -15.37 6.25
C ASP A 301 16.06 -14.24 5.21
N MET A 302 16.98 -13.32 5.49
CA MET A 302 17.47 -12.36 4.48
C MET A 302 19.01 -12.38 4.37
N PRO A 303 19.60 -13.10 3.39
CA PRO A 303 20.96 -12.83 2.93
C PRO A 303 20.98 -11.64 1.97
N ILE A 304 22.00 -10.79 2.17
CA ILE A 304 22.50 -9.64 1.40
C ILE A 304 22.04 -9.56 -0.06
#